data_AF-A0A367LXK0-F1
#
_entry.id   AF-A0A367LXK0-F1
#
_cell.length_a   1.000
_cell.length_b   1.000
_cell.length_c   1.000
_cell.angle_alpha   90.00
_cell.angle_beta   90.00
_cell.angle_gamma   90.00
#
_symmetry.space_group_name_H-M   'P 1'
#
loop_
_entity.id
_entity.type
_entity.pdbx_description
1 polymer ?
#
loop_
_entity_poly.entity_id
_entity_poly.type
_entity_poly.pdbx_seq_one_letter_code
_entity_poly.pdbx_strand_id
1 'polypeptide(L)'
;STMIIISHDRHFLNSVCTHMADLDYGELRLFPGNYDEYMTAAEQARERLLSDNAKKKAQIAELQSFVSRFSANASKAKQATSRARQIDKIQLEEVKPSSRVSPFIRFEQYKKLHRQAVTVENISKGYDGKPLFKGL
;
A
#
# COMPACT_ATOMS: atom_id res chain seq x y z
N SER A 1 -26.16 -14.00 -20.44
CA SER A 1 -24.88 -14.54 -20.94
C SER A 1 -23.76 -13.93 -20.12
N THR A 2 -22.73 -14.69 -19.74
CA THR A 2 -21.59 -14.21 -18.94
C THR A 2 -20.35 -14.19 -19.80
N MET A 3 -19.61 -13.08 -19.78
CA MET A 3 -18.38 -12.91 -20.56
C MET A 3 -17.22 -12.64 -19.60
N ILE A 4 -16.09 -13.31 -19.85
CA ILE A 4 -14.83 -13.09 -19.11
C ILE A 4 -13.91 -12.29 -20.02
N ILE A 5 -13.41 -11.17 -19.51
CA ILE A 5 -12.56 -10.23 -20.25
C ILE A 5 -11.23 -10.14 -19.53
N ILE A 6 -10.13 -10.24 -20.28
CA ILE A 6 -8.77 -10.00 -19.81
C ILE A 6 -8.21 -8.86 -20.65
N SER A 7 -7.86 -7.75 -20.01
CA SER A 7 -7.30 -6.58 -20.68
C SER A 7 -6.33 -5.84 -19.76
N HIS A 8 -5.37 -5.14 -20.36
CA HIS A 8 -4.51 -4.17 -19.66
C HIS A 8 -5.03 -2.73 -19.80
N ASP A 9 -6.06 -2.49 -20.62
CA ASP A 9 -6.69 -1.18 -20.79
C ASP A 9 -7.76 -0.96 -19.70
N ARG A 10 -7.43 -0.07 -18.77
CA ARG A 10 -8.31 0.30 -17.65
C ARG A 10 -9.59 1.00 -18.10
N HIS A 11 -9.55 1.83 -19.14
CA HIS A 11 -10.74 2.53 -19.63
C HIS A 11 -11.75 1.55 -20.22
N PHE A 12 -11.24 0.55 -20.95
CA PHE A 12 -12.07 -0.53 -21.48
C PHE A 12 -12.70 -1.36 -20.35
N LEU A 13 -11.90 -1.80 -19.38
CA LEU A 13 -12.39 -2.54 -18.21
C LEU A 13 -13.44 -1.73 -17.44
N ASN A 14 -13.21 -0.43 -17.28
CA ASN A 14 -14.13 0.45 -16.57
C ASN A 14 -15.47 0.63 -17.28
N SER A 15 -15.49 0.53 -18.60
CA SER A 15 -16.69 0.77 -19.41
C SER A 15 -17.56 -0.47 -19.59
N VAL A 16 -16.98 -1.67 -19.51
CA VAL A 16 -17.67 -2.92 -19.89
C VAL A 16 -17.88 -3.87 -18.71
N CYS A 17 -16.95 -3.90 -17.76
CA CYS A 17 -16.99 -4.89 -16.69
C CYS A 17 -17.84 -4.43 -15.50
N THR A 18 -18.59 -5.36 -14.92
CA THR A 18 -19.43 -5.14 -13.73
C THR A 18 -18.84 -5.74 -12.45
N HIS A 19 -17.85 -6.62 -12.61
CA HIS A 19 -17.13 -7.28 -11.52
C HIS A 19 -15.67 -7.47 -11.93
N MET A 20 -14.76 -7.32 -10.98
CA MET A 20 -13.33 -7.59 -11.15
C MET A 20 -12.94 -8.85 -10.41
N ALA A 21 -12.29 -9.78 -11.11
CA ALA A 21 -11.69 -10.95 -10.52
C ALA A 21 -10.20 -10.68 -10.28
N ASP A 22 -9.83 -10.52 -9.02
CA ASP A 22 -8.47 -10.28 -8.57
C ASP A 22 -7.75 -11.59 -8.28
N LEU A 23 -6.60 -11.80 -8.92
CA LEU A 23 -5.75 -12.95 -8.66
C LEU A 23 -4.51 -12.49 -7.88
N ASP A 24 -4.50 -12.76 -6.58
CA ASP A 24 -3.36 -12.47 -5.70
C ASP A 24 -3.32 -13.46 -4.53
N TYR A 25 -2.17 -13.58 -3.85
CA TYR A 25 -2.01 -14.46 -2.67
C TYR A 25 -2.34 -15.95 -2.88
N GLY A 26 -2.31 -16.41 -4.14
CA GLY A 26 -2.69 -17.77 -4.52
C GLY A 26 -4.20 -18.02 -4.54
N GLU A 27 -5.03 -16.97 -4.53
CA GLU A 27 -6.48 -17.07 -4.54
C GLU A 27 -7.12 -16.07 -5.52
N LEU A 28 -8.34 -16.36 -5.94
CA LEU A 28 -9.14 -15.49 -6.79
C LEU A 28 -10.24 -14.83 -5.94
N ARG A 29 -10.22 -13.50 -5.85
CA ARG A 29 -11.21 -12.71 -5.11
C ARG A 29 -12.06 -11.90 -6.08
N LEU A 30 -13.38 -11.99 -5.94
CA LEU A 30 -14.32 -11.22 -6.77
C LEU A 30 -14.72 -9.93 -6.06
N PHE A 31 -14.61 -8.82 -6.78
CA PHE A 31 -15.01 -7.49 -6.34
C PHE A 31 -16.16 -7.00 -7.24
N PRO A 32 -17.30 -6.58 -6.67
CA PRO A 32 -18.33 -5.91 -7.45
C PRO A 32 -17.82 -4.53 -7.89
N GLY A 33 -18.21 -4.13 -9.10
CA GLY A 33 -17.82 -2.85 -9.68
C GLY A 33 -16.77 -2.98 -10.77
N ASN A 34 -16.34 -1.81 -11.23
CA ASN A 34 -15.37 -1.65 -12.29
C ASN A 34 -13.92 -1.71 -11.77
N TYR A 35 -12.93 -1.45 -12.62
CA TYR A 35 -11.52 -1.53 -12.25
C TYR A 35 -11.13 -0.51 -11.17
N ASP A 36 -11.59 0.74 -11.27
CA ASP A 36 -11.22 1.79 -10.30
C ASP A 36 -11.86 1.55 -8.92
N GLU A 37 -13.10 1.08 -8.90
CA GLU A 37 -13.81 0.68 -7.68
C GLU A 37 -13.12 -0.49 -6.98
N TYR A 38 -12.74 -1.52 -7.76
CA TYR A 38 -11.94 -2.64 -7.26
C TYR A 38 -10.61 -2.17 -6.65
N MET A 39 -9.86 -1.30 -7.34
CA MET A 39 -8.57 -0.82 -6.84
C MET A 39 -8.74 -0.10 -5.51
N THR A 40 -9.78 0.74 -5.38
CA THR A 40 -10.11 1.45 -4.15
C THR A 40 -10.48 0.48 -3.03
N ALA A 41 -11.36 -0.49 -3.31
CA ALA A 41 -11.80 -1.48 -2.33
C ALA A 41 -10.65 -2.38 -1.86
N ALA A 42 -9.77 -2.79 -2.77
CA ALA A 42 -8.61 -3.61 -2.48
C ALA A 42 -7.61 -2.88 -1.56
N GLU A 43 -7.33 -1.60 -1.82
CA GLU A 43 -6.46 -0.80 -0.97
C GLU A 43 -7.06 -0.59 0.42
N GLN A 44 -8.35 -0.22 0.51
CA GLN A 44 -9.04 -0.05 1.79
C GLN A 44 -9.06 -1.33 2.63
N ALA A 45 -9.29 -2.48 2.01
CA ALA A 45 -9.25 -3.77 2.70
C ALA A 45 -7.86 -4.06 3.27
N ARG A 46 -6.81 -3.78 2.49
CA ARG A 46 -5.42 -3.93 2.91
C ARG A 46 -5.05 -2.97 4.05
N GLU A 47 -5.40 -1.70 3.93
CA GLU A 47 -5.16 -0.69 4.99
C GLU A 47 -5.87 -1.06 6.29
N ARG A 48 -7.12 -1.53 6.20
CA ARG A 48 -7.89 -1.98 7.37
C ARG A 48 -7.21 -3.15 8.08
N LEU A 49 -6.79 -4.17 7.33
CA LEU A 49 -6.07 -5.32 7.88
C LEU A 49 -4.77 -4.91 8.57
N LEU A 50 -4.00 -3.99 7.96
CA LEU A 50 -2.78 -3.45 8.55
C LEU A 50 -3.05 -2.66 9.83
N SER A 51 -4.07 -1.79 9.81
CA SER A 51 -4.48 -0.97 10.95
C SER A 51 -4.98 -1.82 12.13
N ASP A 52 -5.81 -2.82 11.86
CA ASP A 52 -6.35 -3.71 12.88
C ASP A 52 -5.25 -4.59 13.49
N ASN A 53 -4.32 -5.09 12.67
CA ASN A 53 -3.12 -5.76 13.17
C ASN A 53 -2.22 -4.85 14.00
N ALA A 54 -2.04 -3.59 13.60
CA ALA A 54 -1.26 -2.62 14.38
C ALA A 54 -1.88 -2.36 15.75
N LYS A 55 -3.22 -2.19 15.82
CA LYS A 55 -3.97 -2.05 17.07
C LYS A 55 -3.84 -3.28 17.96
N LYS A 56 -4.03 -4.48 17.39
CA LYS A 56 -3.86 -5.76 18.12
C LYS A 56 -2.44 -5.91 18.66
N LYS A 57 -1.40 -5.56 17.88
CA LYS A 57 -0.01 -5.55 18.33
C LYS A 57 0.24 -4.57 19.48
N ALA A 58 -0.31 -3.36 19.40
CA ALA A 58 -0.19 -2.37 20.47
C ALA A 58 -0.85 -2.86 21.77
N GLN A 59 -2.05 -3.47 21.66
CA GLN A 59 -2.75 -4.06 22.80
C GLN A 59 -1.96 -5.22 23.42
N ILE A 60 -1.39 -6.10 22.61
CA ILE A 60 -0.52 -7.19 23.10
C ILE A 60 0.67 -6.61 23.86
N ALA A 61 1.35 -5.60 23.31
CA ALA A 61 2.51 -4.98 23.96
C ALA A 61 2.15 -4.33 25.31
N GLU A 62 0.99 -3.66 25.41
CA GLU A 62 0.51 -3.08 26.66
C GLU A 62 0.21 -4.16 27.71
N LEU A 63 -0.53 -5.21 27.32
CA LEU A 63 -0.84 -6.32 28.21
C LEU A 63 0.43 -7.05 28.67
N GLN A 64 1.39 -7.28 27.76
CA GLN A 64 2.68 -7.90 28.09
C GLN A 64 3.49 -7.06 29.08
N SER A 65 3.53 -5.73 28.89
CA SER A 65 4.18 -4.79 29.83
C SER A 65 3.54 -4.84 31.22
N PHE A 66 2.22 -4.97 31.30
CA PHE A 66 1.54 -5.12 32.58
C PHE A 66 1.86 -6.45 33.25
N VAL A 67 1.83 -7.55 32.49
CA VAL A 67 2.13 -8.88 33.01
C VAL A 67 3.58 -8.94 33.51
N SER A 68 4.54 -8.39 32.78
CA SER A 68 5.94 -8.38 33.20
C SER A 68 6.16 -7.58 34.48
N ARG A 69 5.50 -6.42 34.63
CA ARG A 69 5.61 -5.55 35.82
C ARG A 69 4.94 -6.11 37.07
N PHE A 70 3.80 -6.80 36.92
CA PHE A 70 2.94 -7.16 38.05
C PHE A 70 2.80 -8.67 38.31
N SER A 71 3.50 -9.52 37.55
CA SER A 71 3.50 -10.98 37.74
C SER A 71 4.04 -11.41 39.12
N ALA A 72 5.07 -10.74 39.63
CA ALA A 72 5.69 -11.06 40.92
C ALA A 72 4.98 -10.43 42.15
N ASN A 73 4.01 -9.53 41.94
CA ASN A 73 3.33 -8.86 43.04
C ASN A 73 2.08 -9.64 43.46
N ALA A 74 2.07 -10.18 44.68
CA ALA A 74 1.00 -11.03 45.21
C ALA A 74 -0.40 -10.39 45.13
N SER A 75 -0.51 -9.06 45.28
CA SER A 75 -1.79 -8.34 45.21
C SER A 75 -2.36 -8.21 43.78
N LYS A 76 -1.50 -8.31 42.75
CA LYS A 76 -1.87 -8.12 41.34
C LYS A 76 -1.69 -9.39 40.49
N ALA A 77 -1.16 -10.47 41.05
CA ALA A 77 -0.91 -11.74 40.37
C ALA A 77 -2.14 -12.32 39.67
N LYS A 78 -3.33 -12.26 40.30
CA LYS A 78 -4.59 -12.69 39.66
C LYS A 78 -4.93 -11.87 38.41
N GLN A 79 -4.70 -10.56 38.44
CA GLN A 79 -4.95 -9.67 37.29
C GLN A 79 -3.94 -9.89 36.17
N ALA A 80 -2.65 -10.07 36.51
CA ALA A 80 -1.61 -10.42 35.55
C ALA A 80 -1.93 -11.75 34.84
N THR A 81 -2.34 -12.78 35.59
CA THR A 81 -2.72 -14.09 35.02
C THR A 81 -3.92 -13.98 34.08
N SER A 82 -4.92 -13.16 34.43
CA SER A 82 -6.09 -12.92 33.57
C SER A 82 -5.69 -12.23 32.25
N ARG A 83 -4.84 -11.21 32.30
CA ARG A 83 -4.34 -10.50 31.12
C ARG A 83 -3.41 -11.36 30.26
N ALA A 84 -2.61 -12.24 30.85
CA ALA A 84 -1.84 -13.24 30.12
C ALA A 84 -2.76 -14.12 29.25
N ARG A 85 -3.86 -14.62 29.84
CA ARG A 85 -4.88 -15.38 29.09
C ARG A 85 -5.60 -14.55 28.04
N GLN A 86 -5.67 -13.22 28.18
CA GLN A 86 -6.23 -12.35 27.14
C GLN A 86 -5.29 -12.21 25.94
N ILE A 87 -3.97 -12.13 26.17
CA ILE A 87 -2.97 -12.10 25.10
C ILE A 87 -3.11 -13.35 24.21
N ASP A 88 -3.24 -14.53 24.81
CA ASP A 88 -3.37 -15.81 24.07
C ASP A 88 -4.62 -15.88 23.18
N LYS A 89 -5.64 -15.06 23.46
CA LYS A 89 -6.88 -14.99 22.68
C LYS A 89 -6.80 -14.00 21.51
N ILE A 90 -5.83 -13.08 21.52
CA ILE A 90 -5.69 -12.10 20.44
C ILE A 90 -5.00 -12.77 19.26
N GLN A 91 -5.76 -12.99 18.18
CA GLN A 91 -5.21 -13.53 16.94
C GLN A 91 -4.87 -12.40 15.96
N LEU A 92 -3.60 -12.35 15.57
CA LEU A 92 -3.12 -11.51 14.49
C LEU A 92 -3.40 -12.20 13.16
N GLU A 93 -3.93 -11.46 12.20
CA GLU A 93 -4.12 -11.97 10.85
C GLU A 93 -2.81 -11.91 10.08
N GLU A 94 -2.45 -12.98 9.37
CA GLU A 94 -1.22 -13.03 8.60
C GLU A 94 -1.34 -12.13 7.37
N VAL A 95 -0.41 -11.18 7.22
CA VAL A 95 -0.32 -10.34 6.02
C VAL A 95 0.50 -11.10 4.99
N LYS A 96 -0.17 -11.81 4.08
CA LYS A 96 0.50 -12.49 2.98
C LYS A 96 1.23 -11.46 2.08
N PRO A 97 2.42 -11.76 1.55
CA PRO A 97 3.08 -10.89 0.57
C PRO A 97 2.31 -10.95 -0.76
N SER A 98 2.07 -9.78 -1.35
CA SER A 98 1.43 -9.70 -2.67
C SER A 98 2.39 -10.18 -3.75
N SER A 99 1.84 -10.88 -4.74
CA SER A 99 2.56 -11.26 -5.95
C SER A 99 2.78 -10.08 -6.92
N ARG A 100 2.11 -8.95 -6.68
CA ARG A 100 2.16 -7.79 -7.56
C ARG A 100 3.49 -7.05 -7.43
N VAL A 101 4.15 -6.86 -8.57
CA VAL A 101 5.35 -6.02 -8.68
C VAL A 101 4.94 -4.69 -9.30
N SER A 102 5.00 -3.62 -8.51
CA SER A 102 4.80 -2.26 -9.02
C SER A 102 6.15 -1.72 -9.52
N PRO A 103 6.33 -1.48 -10.83
CA PRO A 103 7.55 -0.87 -11.32
C PRO A 103 7.63 0.57 -10.80
N PHE A 104 8.75 0.91 -10.17
CA PHE A 104 9.05 2.28 -9.81
C PHE A 104 10.38 2.70 -10.44
N ILE A 105 10.45 3.94 -10.88
CA ILE A 105 11.71 4.57 -11.29
C ILE A 105 12.14 5.46 -10.13
N ARG A 106 13.28 5.14 -9.53
CA ARG A 106 13.91 5.98 -8.51
C ARG A 106 14.98 6.82 -9.18
N PHE A 107 14.79 8.13 -9.16
CA PHE A 107 15.84 9.06 -9.56
C PHE A 107 16.75 9.34 -8.38
N GLU A 108 18.00 8.90 -8.45
CA GLU A 108 19.02 9.29 -7.48
C GLU A 108 19.56 10.67 -7.87
N GLN A 109 19.26 11.68 -7.07
CA GLN A 109 19.76 13.02 -7.30
C GLN A 109 21.20 13.14 -6.79
N TYR A 110 22.19 12.93 -7.66
CA TYR A 110 23.61 13.02 -7.32
C TYR A 110 24.10 14.45 -7.04
N LYS A 111 23.40 15.47 -7.53
CA LYS A 111 23.77 16.89 -7.34
C LYS A 111 22.63 17.66 -6.71
N LYS A 112 22.94 18.36 -5.61
CA LYS A 112 22.00 19.29 -4.97
C LYS A 112 21.58 20.35 -5.99
N LEU A 113 20.29 20.46 -6.25
CA LEU A 113 19.74 21.56 -7.05
C LEU A 113 19.84 22.84 -6.21
N HIS A 114 20.63 23.80 -6.67
CA HIS A 114 20.71 25.13 -6.05
C HIS A 114 19.60 26.04 -6.60
N ARG A 115 19.51 27.28 -6.09
CA ARG A 115 18.47 28.27 -6.46
C ARG A 115 18.28 28.46 -7.98
N GLN A 116 19.36 28.27 -8.75
CA GLN A 116 19.36 28.38 -10.21
C GLN A 116 19.76 27.02 -10.78
N ALA A 117 18.81 26.36 -11.45
CA ALA A 117 19.00 25.02 -12.02
C ALA A 117 19.86 25.07 -13.29
N VAL A 118 19.52 25.97 -14.21
CA VAL A 118 20.20 26.20 -15.49
C VAL A 118 20.03 27.68 -15.86
N THR A 119 21.10 28.28 -16.36
CA THR A 119 21.03 29.56 -17.09
C THR A 119 21.52 29.28 -18.49
N VAL A 120 20.76 29.72 -19.48
CA VAL A 120 21.12 29.60 -20.89
C VAL A 120 21.10 30.98 -21.49
N GLU A 121 22.08 31.27 -22.34
CA GLU A 121 22.18 32.49 -23.12
C GLU A 121 22.25 32.10 -24.60
N ASN A 122 21.61 32.87 -25.47
CA ASN A 122 21.59 32.68 -26.92
C ASN A 122 21.02 31.33 -27.37
N ILE A 123 20.00 30.82 -26.69
CA ILE A 123 19.41 29.53 -27.02
C ILE A 123 18.78 29.57 -28.41
N SER A 124 19.08 28.55 -29.21
CA SER A 124 18.59 28.39 -30.58
C SER A 124 18.14 26.94 -30.77
N LYS A 125 17.02 26.73 -31.47
CA LYS A 125 16.50 25.39 -31.79
C LYS A 125 16.07 25.33 -33.24
N GLY A 126 16.24 24.19 -33.89
CA GLY A 126 15.76 23.91 -35.23
C GLY A 126 15.69 22.41 -35.50
N TYR A 127 15.02 22.04 -36.60
CA TYR A 127 15.01 20.69 -37.16
C TYR A 127 15.40 20.77 -38.64
N ASP A 128 16.23 19.85 -39.11
CA ASP A 128 16.57 19.69 -40.53
C ASP A 128 16.91 21.00 -41.26
N GLY A 129 17.79 21.80 -40.64
CA GLY A 129 18.26 23.08 -41.18
C GLY A 129 17.28 24.25 -41.06
N LYS A 130 16.07 24.05 -40.54
CA LYS A 130 15.07 25.10 -40.32
C LYS A 130 15.10 25.58 -38.86
N PRO A 131 15.53 26.83 -38.58
CA PRO A 131 15.51 27.36 -37.22
C PRO A 131 14.07 27.66 -36.77
N LEU A 132 13.70 27.22 -35.57
CA LEU A 132 12.47 27.58 -34.86
C LEU A 132 12.62 28.91 -34.12
N PHE A 133 13.75 29.10 -33.44
CA PHE A 133 14.11 30.36 -32.79
C PHE A 133 15.63 30.49 -32.66
N LYS A 134 16.12 31.72 -32.55
CA LYS A 134 17.54 32.05 -32.34
C LYS A 134 17.69 33.21 -31.36
N GLY A 135 18.70 33.13 -30.49
CA GLY A 135 19.13 34.26 -29.66
C GLY A 135 18.22 34.59 -28.48
N LEU A 136 17.56 33.58 -27.90
CA LEU A 136 16.76 33.71 -26.68
C LEU A 136 17.62 33.63 -25.40
#